data_AF-A0A1R4KXX3-F1
#
_entry.id   AF-A0A1R4KXX3-F1
#
_cell.length_a   1.000
_cell.length_b   1.000
_cell.length_c   1.000
_cell.angle_alpha   90.00
_cell.angle_beta   90.00
_cell.angle_gamma   90.00
#
_symmetry.space_group_name_H-M   'P 1'
#
loop_
_entity.id
_entity.type
_entity.pdbx_description
1 polymer ?
#
loop_
_entity_poly.entity_id
_entity_poly.type
_entity_poly.pdbx_seq_one_letter_code
_entity_poly.pdbx_strand_id
1 'polypeptide(L)' 'MIPRFFDDQVAIANHAESGLALSPFISSRRLVKILTMAKPGDYLFIEFGHNDQKEKGPQAGPYNGYTKRSR' A
#
# COMPACT_ATOMS: atom_id res chain seq x y z
N MET A 1 13.09 -8.03 9.87
CA MET A 1 11.66 -7.76 10.11
C MET A 1 11.53 -6.41 10.81
N ILE A 2 10.66 -5.52 10.30
CA ILE A 2 10.49 -4.13 10.77
C ILE A 2 10.33 -4.00 12.31
N PRO A 3 9.55 -4.85 13.02
CA PRO A 3 9.35 -4.70 14.46
C PRO A 3 10.64 -4.73 15.31
N ARG A 4 11.73 -5.34 14.82
CA ARG A 4 13.01 -5.43 15.55
C ARG A 4 13.67 -4.07 15.80
N PHE A 5 13.25 -3.03 15.07
CA PHE A 5 13.84 -1.70 15.14
C PHE A 5 13.06 -0.73 16.06
N PHE A 6 12.03 -1.23 16.77
CA PHE A 6 11.19 -0.42 17.65
C PHE A 6 11.13 -1.04 19.06
N ASP A 7 10.82 -0.21 20.05
CA ASP A 7 10.52 -0.65 21.41
C ASP A 7 9.03 -1.04 21.54
N ASP A 8 8.58 -1.28 22.77
CA ASP A 8 7.22 -1.69 23.09
C ASP A 8 6.18 -0.56 22.99
N GLN A 9 6.60 0.68 22.69
CA GLN A 9 5.71 1.82 22.52
C GLN A 9 5.11 1.89 21.10
N VAL A 10 5.60 1.08 20.16
CA VAL A 10 5.16 1.10 18.76
C VAL A 10 4.57 -0.25 18.35
N ALA A 11 3.31 -0.22 17.90
CA ALA A 11 2.67 -1.37 17.27
C ALA A 11 2.83 -1.34 15.74
N ILE A 12 3.12 -2.50 15.14
CA ILE A 12 3.26 -2.64 13.68
C ILE A 12 2.11 -3.51 13.13
N ALA A 13 1.24 -2.91 12.31
CA ALA A 13 0.18 -3.61 11.59
C ALA A 13 0.57 -3.82 10.12
N ASN A 14 1.02 -5.02 9.77
CA ASN A 14 1.40 -5.34 8.39
C ASN A 14 0.17 -5.75 7.55
N HIS A 15 -0.23 -4.88 6.63
CA HIS A 15 -1.34 -5.11 5.69
C HIS A 15 -0.86 -5.44 4.25
N ALA A 16 0.44 -5.68 4.05
CA ALA A 16 0.99 -6.06 2.76
C ALA A 16 0.58 -7.49 2.37
N GLU A 17 0.40 -7.72 1.07
CA GLU A 17 0.06 -9.04 0.53
C GLU A 17 0.94 -9.35 -0.68
N SER A 18 1.45 -10.57 -0.74
CA SER A 18 2.28 -11.03 -1.87
C SER A 18 1.49 -10.97 -3.17
N GLY A 19 2.13 -10.49 -4.24
CA GLY A 19 1.49 -10.38 -5.55
C GLY A 19 0.53 -9.19 -5.72
N LEU A 20 0.28 -8.39 -4.67
CA LEU A 20 -0.60 -7.24 -4.77
C LEU A 20 0.04 -6.11 -5.61
N ALA A 21 -0.78 -5.46 -6.43
CA ALA A 21 -0.46 -4.25 -7.19
C ALA A 21 -1.37 -3.09 -6.75
N LEU A 22 -1.04 -1.85 -7.12
CA LEU A 22 -1.76 -0.65 -6.65
C LEU A 22 -3.22 -0.64 -7.11
N SER A 23 -3.50 -1.00 -8.37
CA SER A 23 -4.87 -1.01 -8.90
C SER A 23 -5.83 -1.93 -8.12
N PRO A 24 -5.54 -3.22 -7.91
CA PRO A 24 -6.40 -4.08 -7.08
C PRO A 24 -6.43 -3.68 -5.61
N PHE A 25 -5.36 -3.08 -5.06
CA PHE A 25 -5.37 -2.55 -3.69
C PHE A 25 -6.41 -1.43 -3.51
N ILE A 26 -6.47 -0.48 -4.44
CA ILE A 26 -7.44 0.62 -4.41
C ILE A 26 -8.86 0.11 -4.70
N SER A 27 -9.05 -0.68 -5.76
CA SER A 27 -10.39 -1.14 -6.16
C SER A 27 -11.05 -2.08 -5.14
N SER A 28 -10.26 -2.84 -4.39
CA SER A 28 -10.74 -3.68 -3.28
C SER A 28 -10.99 -2.92 -1.98
N ARG A 29 -10.84 -1.58 -1.96
CA ARG A 29 -11.05 -0.72 -0.80
C ARG A 29 -10.18 -1.07 0.41
N ARG A 30 -9.00 -1.65 0.18
CA ARG A 30 -8.05 -2.00 1.25
C ARG A 30 -7.52 -0.76 1.96
N LEU A 31 -7.22 0.31 1.21
CA LEU A 31 -6.82 1.59 1.81
C LEU A 31 -7.91 2.15 2.74
N VAL A 32 -9.17 2.14 2.29
CA VAL A 32 -10.31 2.60 3.11
C VAL A 32 -10.39 1.81 4.41
N LYS A 33 -10.26 0.48 4.35
CA LYS A 33 -10.24 -0.36 5.56
C LYS A 33 -9.10 0.02 6.50
N ILE A 34 -7.89 0.26 6.00
CA ILE A 34 -6.74 0.68 6.83
C ILE A 34 -7.06 2.03 7.50
N LEU A 35 -7.56 2.99 6.73
CA LEU A 35 -7.90 4.32 7.24
C LEU A 35 -9.01 4.31 8.30
N THR A 36 -9.91 3.33 8.29
CA THR A 36 -10.92 3.19 9.38
C THR A 36 -10.33 2.73 10.71
N MET A 37 -9.12 2.19 10.72
CA MET A 37 -8.43 1.73 11.94
C MET A 37 -7.38 2.74 12.42
N ALA A 38 -6.89 3.61 11.52
CA ALA A 38 -5.87 4.61 11.81
C ALA A 38 -6.38 5.71 12.75
N LYS A 39 -5.49 6.18 13.62
CA LYS A 39 -5.73 7.25 14.59
C LYS A 39 -4.73 8.41 14.37
N PRO A 40 -5.03 9.62 14.88
CA PRO A 40 -4.06 10.70 14.91
C PRO A 40 -2.76 10.25 15.59
N GLY A 41 -1.62 10.44 14.92
CA GLY A 41 -0.30 9.99 15.39
C GLY A 41 0.19 8.68 14.75
N ASP A 42 -0.68 7.92 14.07
CA ASP A 42 -0.26 6.72 13.33
C ASP A 42 0.46 7.09 12.03
N TYR A 43 1.40 6.23 11.62
CA TYR A 43 2.12 6.34 10.36
C TYR A 43 1.67 5.26 9.38
N LEU A 44 1.44 5.67 8.14
CA LEU A 44 1.12 4.75 7.04
C LEU A 44 2.26 4.74 6.02
N PHE A 45 2.89 3.57 5.87
CA PHE A 45 3.89 3.30 4.83
C PHE A 45 3.22 2.53 3.68
N ILE A 46 3.35 3.04 2.46
CA ILE A 46 2.79 2.42 1.24
C ILE A 46 3.92 2.22 0.23
N GLU A 47 4.10 0.99 -0.23
CA GLU A 47 5.07 0.61 -1.25
C GLU A 47 4.41 -0.30 -2.30
N PHE A 48 4.38 0.15 -3.55
CA PHE A 48 3.96 -0.60 -4.72
C PHE A 48 4.95 -0.39 -5.86
N GLY A 49 4.94 -1.28 -6.84
CA GLY A 49 5.73 -1.12 -8.04
C GLY A 49 6.07 -2.42 -8.75
N HIS A 50 6.54 -3.42 -8.00
CA HIS A 50 7.04 -4.67 -8.60
C HIS A 50 5.98 -5.44 -9.39
N ASN A 51 4.75 -5.56 -8.87
CA ASN A 51 3.67 -6.24 -9.59
C ASN A 51 2.99 -5.32 -10.61
N ASP A 52 2.98 -4.01 -10.35
CA ASP A 52 2.50 -2.98 -11.26
C ASP A 52 3.28 -2.96 -12.59
N GLN A 53 4.57 -3.32 -12.57
CA GLN A 53 5.39 -3.50 -13.78
C GLN A 53 4.88 -4.60 -14.73
N LYS A 54 4.10 -5.56 -14.21
CA LYS A 54 3.57 -6.69 -15.00
C LYS A 54 2.21 -6.37 -15.63
N GLU A 55 1.61 -5.22 -15.29
CA GLU A 55 0.36 -4.77 -15.90
C GLU A 55 0.50 -4.55 -17.40
N LYS A 56 -0.59 -4.76 -18.13
CA LYS A 56 -0.63 -4.59 -19.59
C LYS A 56 -1.75 -3.61 -19.97
N GLY A 57 -1.52 -2.87 -21.05
CA GLY A 57 -2.48 -1.94 -21.63
C GLY A 57 -2.09 -0.48 -21.51
N PRO A 58 -2.93 0.43 -22.03
CA PRO A 58 -2.68 1.87 -21.94
C PRO A 58 -2.60 2.31 -20.49
N GLN A 59 -1.61 3.14 -20.15
CA GLN A 59 -1.34 3.61 -18.78
C GLN A 59 -0.92 2.51 -17.78
N ALA A 60 -0.51 1.33 -18.24
CA ALA A 60 0.10 0.33 -17.37
C ALA A 60 1.41 0.85 -16.73
N GLY A 61 1.82 0.19 -15.65
CA GLY A 61 3.08 0.44 -14.97
C GLY A 61 2.98 1.32 -13.73
N PRO A 62 4.02 1.28 -12.89
CA PRO A 62 4.01 1.87 -11.55
C PRO A 62 3.86 3.39 -11.57
N TYR A 63 4.57 4.09 -12.47
CA TYR A 63 4.51 5.55 -12.57
C TYR A 63 3.08 6.05 -12.83
N ASN A 64 2.38 5.44 -13.79
CA ASN A 64 1.00 5.79 -14.11
C ASN A 64 0.01 5.31 -13.03
N GLY A 65 0.34 4.22 -12.31
CA GLY A 65 -0.36 3.81 -11.09
C GLY A 65 -0.49 4.97 -10.11
N TYR A 66 0.65 5.54 -9.70
CA TYR A 66 0.69 6.61 -8.71
C TYR A 66 0.21 7.97 -9.22
N THR A 67 0.57 8.33 -10.45
CA THR A 67 0.34 9.70 -10.95
C THR A 67 -1.05 9.92 -11.52
N LYS A 68 -1.69 8.85 -12.01
CA LYS A 68 -2.96 8.94 -12.75
C LYS A 68 -4.10 8.10 -12.19
N ARG A 69 -3.82 7.00 -11.48
CA ARG A 69 -4.84 6.02 -11.06
C ARG A 69 -5.08 5.97 -9.55
N SER A 70 -4.24 6.60 -8.73
CA SER A 70 -4.37 6.65 -7.27
C SER A 70 -4.68 8.05 -6.72
N ARG A 71 -5.16 8.97 -7.57
CA ARG A 71 -5.67 10.28 -7.15
C ARG A 71 -7.16 10.21 -6.87
#